data_AF-A0A6G8QAU8-F1
#
_entry.id   AF-A0A6G8QAU8-F1
#
_cell.length_a   1.000
_cell.length_b   1.000
_cell.length_c   1.000
_cell.angle_alpha   90.00
_cell.angle_beta   90.00
_cell.angle_gamma   90.00
#
_symmetry.space_group_name_H-M   'P 1'
#
loop_
_entity.id
_entity.type
_entity.pdbx_description
1 polymer ?
#
loop_
_entity_poly.entity_id
_entity_poly.type
_entity_poly.pdbx_seq_one_letter_code
_entity_poly.pdbx_strand_id
1 'polypeptide(L)'
;MGVAVREAVLSGRAGEDRPRRQGGSRMKRLSWLAALSLLILSAFAPAAWAQGQEVTVGMEDNFFDQANITVEPGTTVTWVQRGQYGHTTTSYDGLWDSGLIEGGTDGTYSYTFDEPGTYEYFCGPHEDMGMVGTVTVSAGSASASASASATASASAGAETLADTGGPSPALAAILLLAGSSLVTFAVLRRRAS
;
A
#
# COMPACT_ATOMS: atom_id res chain seq x y z
N MET A 1 114.99 18.34 -8.11
CA MET A 1 113.71 18.06 -8.80
C MET A 1 112.71 17.63 -7.75
N GLY A 2 111.65 18.41 -7.56
CA GLY A 2 110.61 18.13 -6.57
C GLY A 2 109.49 17.23 -7.11
N VAL A 3 108.44 17.20 -6.30
CA VAL A 3 107.09 16.65 -6.49
C VAL A 3 106.81 15.39 -5.67
N ALA A 4 105.83 15.59 -4.80
CA ALA A 4 105.28 14.76 -3.76
C ALA A 4 104.34 13.67 -4.29
N VAL A 5 104.10 12.65 -3.46
CA VAL A 5 102.81 11.96 -3.42
C VAL A 5 102.40 11.83 -1.95
N ARG A 6 101.39 12.61 -1.57
CA ARG A 6 100.59 12.48 -0.35
C ARG A 6 99.18 12.04 -0.75
N GLU A 7 98.41 11.72 0.29
CA GLU A 7 96.95 11.55 0.36
C GLU A 7 96.46 10.11 0.09
N ALA A 8 96.13 9.31 1.12
CA ALA A 8 94.96 9.41 2.03
C ALA A 8 93.64 9.22 1.25
N VAL A 9 93.12 7.99 1.14
CA VAL A 9 92.22 7.32 2.10
C VAL A 9 90.83 7.98 2.15
N LEU A 10 89.88 7.25 1.54
CA LEU A 10 88.46 7.11 1.87
C LEU A 10 87.55 8.35 1.76
N SER A 11 86.86 8.46 0.62
CA SER A 11 85.56 9.13 0.57
C SER A 11 84.47 8.09 0.36
N GLY A 12 83.67 7.88 1.40
CA GLY A 12 82.61 6.89 1.48
C GLY A 12 81.39 7.24 0.62
N ARG A 13 80.75 6.17 0.14
CA ARG A 13 79.51 6.07 -0.63
C ARG A 13 78.49 7.17 -0.35
N ALA A 14 78.08 7.86 -1.41
CA ALA A 14 76.80 8.56 -1.49
C ALA A 14 75.68 7.53 -1.32
N GLY A 15 74.88 7.67 -0.26
CA GLY A 15 73.61 6.98 -0.12
C GLY A 15 72.50 7.90 -0.61
N GLU A 16 71.77 7.49 -1.64
CA GLU A 16 70.56 8.17 -2.08
C GLU A 16 69.54 8.33 -0.95
N ASP A 17 69.30 9.59 -0.59
CA ASP A 17 68.27 9.99 0.34
C ASP A 17 66.89 9.90 -0.34
N ARG A 18 66.15 8.81 -0.08
CA ARG A 18 64.76 8.66 -0.54
C ARG A 18 63.82 9.28 0.50
N PRO A 19 62.93 10.21 0.12
CA PRO A 19 61.98 10.78 1.06
C PRO A 19 60.93 9.74 1.46
N ARG A 20 60.88 9.40 2.75
CA ARG A 20 59.76 8.68 3.37
C ARG A 20 58.52 9.57 3.38
N ARG A 21 57.67 9.45 2.37
CA ARG A 21 56.34 10.06 2.37
C ARG A 21 55.37 9.19 3.18
N GLN A 22 55.42 9.32 4.51
CA GLN A 22 54.53 8.60 5.43
C GLN A 22 53.68 9.63 6.20
N GLY A 23 52.36 9.63 5.98
CA GLY A 23 51.44 10.49 6.75
C GLY A 23 50.00 10.62 6.24
N GLY A 24 49.68 10.16 5.03
CA GLY A 24 48.33 10.32 4.44
C GLY A 24 47.26 9.33 4.92
N SER A 25 47.57 8.38 5.81
CA SER A 25 46.65 7.28 6.16
C SER A 25 45.87 7.49 7.45
N ARG A 26 46.28 8.41 8.33
CA ARG A 26 45.56 8.69 9.59
C ARG A 26 44.26 9.48 9.34
N MET A 27 44.29 10.45 8.43
CA MET A 27 43.10 11.24 8.10
C MET A 27 42.02 10.42 7.36
N LYS A 28 42.41 9.44 6.54
CA LYS A 28 41.44 8.58 5.83
C LYS A 28 40.68 7.62 6.77
N ARG A 29 41.28 7.22 7.91
CA ARG A 29 40.63 6.32 8.88
C ARG A 29 39.60 7.04 9.76
N LEU A 30 39.83 8.33 10.06
CA LEU A 30 38.84 9.18 10.75
C LEU A 30 37.67 9.57 9.84
N SER A 31 37.91 9.75 8.53
CA SER A 31 36.84 10.01 7.56
C SER A 31 35.91 8.81 7.32
N TRP A 32 36.37 7.57 7.54
CA TRP A 32 35.55 6.37 7.36
C TRP A 32 34.60 6.10 8.53
N LEU A 33 34.94 6.48 9.77
CA LEU A 33 34.06 6.29 10.93
C LEU A 33 32.93 7.34 10.99
N ALA A 34 33.19 8.58 10.57
CA ALA A 34 32.14 9.61 10.47
C ALA A 34 31.11 9.31 9.35
N ALA A 35 31.56 8.71 8.24
CA ALA A 35 30.68 8.29 7.16
C ALA A 35 29.79 7.07 7.53
N LEU A 36 30.29 6.16 8.38
CA LEU A 36 29.49 5.04 8.90
C LEU A 36 28.45 5.47 9.95
N SER A 37 28.76 6.46 10.81
CA SER A 37 27.78 6.98 11.78
C SER A 37 26.63 7.75 11.13
N LEU A 38 26.84 8.39 9.97
CA LEU A 38 25.77 9.05 9.22
C LEU A 38 24.87 8.08 8.44
N LEU A 39 25.35 6.86 8.16
CA LEU A 39 24.59 5.81 7.46
C LEU A 39 23.70 4.98 8.39
N ILE A 40 23.99 4.92 9.69
CA ILE A 40 23.21 4.12 10.65
C ILE A 40 21.99 4.90 11.21
N LEU A 41 21.98 6.24 11.13
CA LEU A 41 20.86 7.05 11.63
C LEU A 41 19.66 7.16 10.64
N SER A 42 19.77 6.59 9.44
CA SER A 42 18.71 6.63 8.41
C SER A 42 17.82 5.38 8.34
N ALA A 43 18.08 4.36 9.18
CA ALA A 43 17.40 3.07 9.09
C ALA A 43 16.19 2.91 10.05
N PHE A 44 15.90 3.93 10.86
CA PHE A 44 14.73 3.95 11.75
C PHE A 44 13.76 5.03 11.26
N ALA A 45 13.23 4.85 10.05
CA ALA A 45 11.97 5.49 9.74
C ALA A 45 10.94 4.86 10.67
N PRO A 46 10.27 5.61 11.57
CA PRO A 46 9.07 5.08 12.17
C PRO A 46 8.17 4.68 11.01
N ALA A 47 7.61 3.47 11.02
CA ALA A 47 6.41 3.22 10.25
C ALA A 47 5.45 4.32 10.73
N ALA A 48 5.27 5.35 9.90
CA ALA A 48 4.27 6.35 10.16
C ALA A 48 2.99 5.52 10.21
N TRP A 49 2.45 5.30 11.41
CA TRP A 49 1.12 4.76 11.56
C TRP A 49 0.27 5.61 10.63
N ALA A 50 -0.24 4.99 9.57
CA ALA A 50 -1.22 5.64 8.74
C ALA A 50 -2.25 6.18 9.73
N GLN A 51 -2.39 7.50 9.80
CA GLN A 51 -3.43 8.10 10.62
C GLN A 51 -4.71 7.54 10.04
N GLY A 52 -5.42 6.71 10.79
CA GLY A 52 -6.64 6.07 10.32
C GLY A 52 -7.56 7.17 9.81
N GLN A 53 -8.04 7.04 8.57
CA GLN A 53 -9.00 7.98 8.04
C GLN A 53 -10.27 7.90 8.92
N GLU A 54 -10.90 9.04 9.17
CA GLU A 54 -12.21 9.08 9.83
C GLU A 54 -13.27 9.51 8.82
N VAL A 55 -14.39 8.79 8.82
CA VAL A 55 -15.55 9.11 7.98
C VAL A 55 -16.79 9.17 8.87
N THR A 56 -17.64 10.16 8.64
CA THR A 56 -18.89 10.32 9.39
C THR A 56 -20.08 10.00 8.51
N VAL A 57 -21.05 9.26 9.04
CA VAL A 57 -22.36 8.99 8.42
C VAL A 57 -23.46 9.46 9.36
N GLY A 58 -24.34 10.34 8.92
CA GLY A 58 -25.53 10.76 9.65
C GLY A 58 -26.65 9.73 9.55
N MET A 59 -27.26 9.39 10.69
CA MET A 59 -28.53 8.68 10.77
C MET A 59 -29.65 9.72 10.83
N GLU A 60 -30.33 9.91 9.71
CA GLU A 60 -31.50 10.78 9.58
C GLU A 60 -32.78 9.94 9.66
N ASP A 61 -33.95 10.60 9.68
CA ASP A 61 -35.23 9.90 9.77
C ASP A 61 -35.48 8.99 8.55
N ASN A 62 -35.27 7.68 8.75
CA ASN A 62 -35.43 6.58 7.79
C ASN A 62 -34.34 6.43 6.72
N PHE A 63 -33.22 7.13 6.82
CA PHE A 63 -32.09 6.92 5.90
C PHE A 63 -30.73 7.28 6.51
N PHE A 64 -29.68 6.72 5.96
CA PHE A 64 -28.31 7.16 6.20
C PHE A 64 -27.95 8.25 5.18
N ASP A 65 -27.45 9.41 5.61
CA ASP A 65 -27.11 10.53 4.71
C ASP A 65 -26.05 10.15 3.65
N GLN A 66 -25.21 9.18 3.99
CA GLN A 66 -24.25 8.50 3.15
C GLN A 66 -24.42 6.99 3.27
N ALA A 67 -25.52 6.47 2.74
CA ALA A 67 -25.83 5.04 2.77
C ALA A 67 -24.69 4.17 2.23
N ASN A 68 -24.03 4.59 1.14
CA ASN A 68 -22.96 3.83 0.50
C ASN A 68 -21.66 4.64 0.50
N ILE A 69 -20.64 4.13 1.20
CA ILE A 69 -19.31 4.75 1.28
C ILE A 69 -18.23 3.79 0.83
N THR A 70 -17.14 4.32 0.28
CA THR A 70 -15.92 3.58 -0.01
C THR A 70 -14.78 4.17 0.81
N VAL A 71 -14.02 3.32 1.49
CA VAL A 71 -12.97 3.71 2.42
C VAL A 71 -11.69 2.90 2.20
N GLU A 72 -10.57 3.36 2.74
CA GLU A 72 -9.34 2.60 2.78
C GLU A 72 -9.29 1.68 4.01
N PRO A 73 -8.52 0.58 3.98
CA PRO A 73 -8.24 -0.23 5.16
C PRO A 73 -7.72 0.62 6.33
N GLY A 74 -8.21 0.35 7.53
CA GLY A 74 -7.92 1.09 8.77
C GLY A 74 -8.77 2.36 8.97
N THR A 75 -9.78 2.59 8.12
CA THR A 75 -10.73 3.71 8.28
C THR A 75 -11.69 3.44 9.42
N THR A 76 -11.88 4.42 10.30
CA THR A 76 -12.95 4.42 11.31
C THR A 76 -14.16 5.16 10.76
N VAL A 77 -15.29 4.46 10.66
CA VAL A 77 -16.58 5.08 10.32
C VAL A 77 -17.33 5.37 11.61
N THR A 78 -17.84 6.58 11.74
CA THR A 78 -18.66 7.03 12.86
C THR A 78 -20.06 7.36 12.38
N TRP A 79 -21.06 6.62 12.87
CA TRP A 79 -22.46 6.94 12.67
C TRP A 79 -22.90 7.94 13.75
N VAL A 80 -23.54 9.02 13.34
CA VAL A 80 -24.00 10.10 14.23
C VAL A 80 -25.49 10.23 14.12
N GLN A 81 -26.19 10.20 15.25
CA GLN A 81 -27.62 10.43 15.29
C GLN A 81 -27.94 11.89 14.95
N ARG A 82 -28.90 12.08 14.05
CA ARG A 82 -29.41 13.39 13.61
C ARG A 82 -30.93 13.41 13.43
N GLY A 83 -31.53 12.24 13.25
CA GLY A 83 -32.98 12.06 13.20
C GLY A 83 -33.67 12.28 14.54
N GLN A 84 -34.98 12.47 14.47
CA GLN A 84 -35.86 12.59 15.63
C GLN A 84 -36.28 11.22 16.18
N TYR A 85 -36.20 10.17 15.37
CA TYR A 85 -36.48 8.79 15.79
C TYR A 85 -35.20 8.04 16.19
N GLY A 86 -35.35 6.97 16.97
CA GLY A 86 -34.23 6.12 17.35
C GLY A 86 -33.72 5.28 16.19
N HIS A 87 -32.40 5.21 16.02
CA HIS A 87 -31.75 4.49 14.92
C HIS A 87 -30.67 3.53 15.44
N THR A 88 -30.38 2.49 14.65
CA THR A 88 -29.22 1.60 14.87
C THR A 88 -28.33 1.61 13.63
N THR A 89 -27.08 1.22 13.81
CA THR A 89 -26.22 0.70 12.74
C THR A 89 -25.84 -0.72 13.10
N THR A 90 -26.29 -1.67 12.29
CA THR A 90 -26.15 -3.09 12.55
C THR A 90 -25.69 -3.78 11.25
N SER A 91 -24.59 -4.52 11.30
CA SER A 91 -24.09 -5.27 10.15
C SER A 91 -24.87 -6.56 9.92
N TYR A 92 -25.08 -6.95 8.66
CA TYR A 92 -25.73 -8.23 8.34
C TYR A 92 -24.91 -9.46 8.73
N ASP A 93 -23.59 -9.35 8.78
CA ASP A 93 -22.66 -10.43 9.13
C ASP A 93 -22.36 -10.50 10.64
N GLY A 94 -22.96 -9.61 11.45
CA GLY A 94 -22.82 -9.58 12.89
C GLY A 94 -21.47 -9.07 13.40
N LEU A 95 -20.70 -8.36 12.57
CA LEU A 95 -19.44 -7.72 12.97
C LEU A 95 -19.63 -6.53 13.93
N TRP A 96 -20.75 -5.81 13.81
CA TRP A 96 -21.10 -4.74 14.75
C TRP A 96 -22.61 -4.58 14.95
N ASP A 97 -22.94 -4.02 16.11
CA ASP A 97 -24.28 -3.57 16.46
C ASP A 97 -24.15 -2.40 17.45
N SER A 98 -24.68 -1.23 17.09
CA SER A 98 -24.67 -0.08 17.98
C SER A 98 -25.65 -0.18 19.15
N GLY A 99 -26.64 -1.07 19.06
CA GLY A 99 -27.88 -0.92 19.81
C GLY A 99 -28.65 0.33 19.40
N LEU A 100 -29.80 0.56 20.05
CA LEU A 100 -30.64 1.73 19.79
C LEU A 100 -29.97 3.01 20.29
N ILE A 101 -29.76 3.94 19.36
CA ILE A 101 -29.34 5.31 19.67
C ILE A 101 -30.57 6.21 19.60
N GLU A 102 -30.94 6.78 20.75
CA GLU A 102 -32.15 7.58 20.92
C GLU A 102 -32.16 8.81 19.98
N GLY A 103 -33.32 9.08 19.37
CA GLY A 103 -33.51 10.23 18.49
C GLY A 103 -33.47 11.58 19.21
N GLY A 104 -33.18 12.65 18.47
CA GLY A 104 -33.03 14.00 19.03
C GLY A 104 -31.83 14.15 19.96
N THR A 105 -30.85 13.26 19.87
CA THR A 105 -29.58 13.31 20.60
C THR A 105 -28.40 13.37 19.62
N ASP A 106 -27.22 13.72 20.14
CA ASP A 106 -25.96 13.68 19.38
C ASP A 106 -25.22 12.33 19.60
N GLY A 107 -25.96 11.24 19.83
CA GLY A 107 -25.39 9.92 20.09
C GLY A 107 -24.59 9.39 18.89
N THR A 108 -23.50 8.67 19.17
CA THR A 108 -22.61 8.16 18.11
C THR A 108 -22.23 6.70 18.34
N TYR A 109 -21.86 6.04 17.25
CA TYR A 109 -21.22 4.72 17.25
C TYR A 109 -20.09 4.69 16.23
N SER A 110 -18.98 4.03 16.54
CA SER A 110 -17.83 3.95 15.63
C SER A 110 -17.36 2.51 15.44
N TYR A 111 -16.94 2.18 14.21
CA TYR A 111 -16.33 0.90 13.86
C TYR A 111 -15.15 1.11 12.89
N THR A 112 -14.05 0.41 13.13
CA THR A 112 -12.84 0.47 12.29
C THR A 112 -12.81 -0.70 11.33
N PHE A 113 -12.59 -0.40 10.05
CA PHE A 113 -12.61 -1.35 8.96
C PHE A 113 -11.20 -1.65 8.46
N ASP A 114 -10.59 -2.72 8.94
CA ASP A 114 -9.21 -3.08 8.61
C ASP A 114 -9.07 -3.98 7.38
N GLU A 115 -10.09 -4.77 7.05
CA GLU A 115 -10.02 -5.78 6.00
C GLU A 115 -10.73 -5.31 4.73
N PRO A 116 -10.12 -5.48 3.54
CA PRO A 116 -10.82 -5.24 2.27
C PRO A 116 -12.06 -6.10 2.13
N GLY A 117 -13.16 -5.49 1.69
CA GLY A 117 -14.44 -6.19 1.60
C GLY A 117 -15.62 -5.24 1.41
N THR A 118 -16.80 -5.83 1.34
CA THR A 118 -18.07 -5.10 1.28
C THR A 118 -18.89 -5.50 2.50
N TYR A 119 -19.25 -4.50 3.29
CA TYR A 119 -19.96 -4.65 4.55
C TYR A 119 -21.34 -4.01 4.43
N GLU A 120 -22.36 -4.84 4.31
CA GLU A 120 -23.76 -4.38 4.26
C GLU A 120 -24.28 -4.20 5.69
N TYR A 121 -25.05 -3.14 5.90
CA TYR A 121 -25.60 -2.79 7.20
C TYR A 121 -26.99 -2.17 7.09
N PHE A 122 -27.71 -2.16 8.20
CA PHE A 122 -29.09 -1.71 8.26
C PHE A 122 -29.40 -1.05 9.62
N CYS A 123 -30.51 -0.34 9.66
CA CYS A 123 -31.12 0.14 10.89
C CYS A 123 -32.26 -0.81 11.28
N GLY A 124 -32.15 -1.51 12.40
CA GLY A 124 -33.11 -2.55 12.82
C GLY A 124 -34.57 -2.10 12.82
N PRO A 125 -34.92 -0.92 13.40
CA PRO A 125 -36.30 -0.44 13.38
C PRO A 125 -36.86 -0.03 12.01
N HIS A 126 -36.00 0.24 11.00
CA HIS A 126 -36.39 0.88 9.74
C HIS A 126 -35.88 0.13 8.50
N GLU A 127 -35.45 -1.12 8.65
CA GLU A 127 -34.95 -1.96 7.56
C GLU A 127 -36.03 -2.18 6.49
N ASP A 128 -37.25 -2.53 6.91
CA ASP A 128 -38.40 -2.74 6.01
C ASP A 128 -38.79 -1.48 5.23
N MET A 129 -38.30 -0.30 5.65
CA MET A 129 -38.49 0.99 4.96
C MET A 129 -37.33 1.33 4.02
N GLY A 130 -36.30 0.48 3.95
CA GLY A 130 -35.13 0.65 3.10
C GLY A 130 -33.96 1.40 3.73
N MET A 131 -33.93 1.56 5.07
CA MET A 131 -32.78 2.15 5.77
C MET A 131 -31.62 1.16 5.85
N VAL A 132 -30.96 0.98 4.71
CA VAL A 132 -29.82 0.08 4.50
C VAL A 132 -28.64 0.85 3.90
N GLY A 133 -27.44 0.33 4.07
CA GLY A 133 -26.22 0.92 3.56
C GLY A 133 -25.12 -0.09 3.31
N THR A 134 -24.02 0.38 2.74
CA THR A 134 -22.83 -0.42 2.45
C THR A 134 -21.55 0.37 2.72
N VAL A 135 -20.61 -0.24 3.44
CA VAL A 135 -19.22 0.22 3.52
C VAL A 135 -18.37 -0.68 2.64
N THR A 136 -17.75 -0.12 1.59
CA THR A 136 -16.79 -0.84 0.77
C THR A 136 -15.38 -0.46 1.19
N VAL A 137 -14.61 -1.41 1.70
CA VAL A 137 -13.20 -1.22 2.01
C VAL A 137 -12.40 -1.65 0.80
N SER A 138 -11.70 -0.69 0.19
CA SER A 138 -10.88 -0.96 -0.99
C SER A 138 -9.77 -1.95 -0.64
N ALA A 139 -9.50 -2.89 -1.55
CA ALA A 139 -8.26 -3.65 -1.51
C ALA A 139 -7.14 -2.65 -1.84
N GLY A 140 -6.58 -2.04 -0.81
CA GLY A 140 -5.50 -1.06 -0.94
C GLY A 140 -4.53 -1.56 -2.00
N SER A 141 -4.21 -0.70 -2.98
CA SER A 141 -3.43 -1.13 -4.14
C SER A 141 -2.03 -1.52 -3.66
N ALA A 142 -1.85 -2.79 -3.32
CA ALA A 142 -0.55 -3.41 -3.18
C ALA A 142 0.03 -3.43 -4.59
N SER A 143 0.70 -2.32 -4.96
CA SER A 143 1.42 -2.08 -6.21
C SER A 143 0.99 -3.01 -7.34
N ALA A 144 -0.16 -2.71 -7.96
CA ALA A 144 -0.50 -3.30 -9.25
C ALA A 144 0.42 -2.70 -10.32
N SER A 145 1.70 -3.08 -10.32
CA SER A 145 2.51 -3.14 -11.53
C SER A 145 2.11 -4.41 -12.27
N ALA A 146 0.88 -4.42 -12.78
CA ALA A 146 0.46 -5.30 -13.84
C ALA A 146 0.02 -4.36 -14.98
N SER A 147 0.94 -4.17 -15.91
CA SER A 147 0.76 -3.45 -17.17
C SER A 147 -0.49 -3.94 -17.90
N ALA A 148 -1.59 -3.20 -17.78
CA ALA A 148 -2.72 -3.31 -18.68
C ALA A 148 -2.51 -2.29 -19.81
N SER A 149 -1.84 -2.74 -20.87
CA SER A 149 -1.85 -2.04 -22.16
C SER A 149 -3.23 -2.25 -22.78
N ALA A 150 -4.17 -1.35 -22.49
CA ALA A 150 -5.44 -1.24 -23.21
C ALA A 150 -5.27 -0.19 -24.30
N THR A 151 -4.90 -0.63 -25.51
CA THR A 151 -5.01 0.20 -26.71
C THR A 151 -6.48 0.26 -27.10
N ALA A 152 -7.11 1.41 -26.82
CA ALA A 152 -8.36 1.80 -27.42
C ALA A 152 -8.20 1.92 -28.94
N SER A 153 -9.12 1.35 -29.71
CA SER A 153 -9.36 1.74 -31.09
C SER A 153 -10.85 2.00 -31.25
N ALA A 154 -11.18 3.28 -31.36
CA ALA A 154 -12.48 3.78 -31.78
C ALA A 154 -12.57 3.76 -33.30
N SER A 155 -13.75 3.45 -33.84
CA SER A 155 -14.19 3.98 -35.12
C SER A 155 -15.70 4.20 -35.07
N ALA A 156 -16.09 5.42 -35.42
CA ALA A 156 -17.46 5.88 -35.55
C ALA A 156 -18.06 5.48 -36.90
N GLY A 157 -19.39 5.41 -36.97
CA GLY A 157 -20.10 5.54 -38.25
C GLY A 157 -21.52 4.98 -38.32
N ALA A 158 -22.48 5.89 -38.24
CA ALA A 158 -23.73 5.95 -39.01
C ALA A 158 -24.93 5.06 -38.61
N GLU A 159 -25.92 5.74 -38.04
CA GLU A 159 -27.37 5.58 -38.20
C GLU A 159 -27.86 5.01 -39.54
N THR A 160 -28.82 4.08 -39.51
CA THR A 160 -30.04 4.05 -40.34
C THR A 160 -31.05 3.02 -39.80
N LEU A 161 -32.32 3.44 -39.79
CA LEU A 161 -33.53 2.77 -39.29
C LEU A 161 -34.04 1.67 -40.23
N ALA A 162 -34.67 0.64 -39.65
CA ALA A 162 -35.69 -0.31 -40.16
C ALA A 162 -35.36 -1.73 -39.64
N ASP A 163 -36.26 -2.68 -39.42
CA ASP A 163 -37.70 -2.79 -39.29
C ASP A 163 -37.95 -4.30 -39.02
N THR A 164 -39.03 -4.60 -38.30
CA THR A 164 -39.76 -5.90 -38.17
C THR A 164 -39.02 -7.26 -38.11
N GLY A 165 -39.04 -7.85 -36.90
CA GLY A 165 -39.68 -9.14 -36.60
C GLY A 165 -39.19 -10.45 -37.25
N GLY A 166 -38.66 -11.38 -36.43
CA GLY A 166 -38.61 -12.80 -36.79
C GLY A 166 -37.72 -13.66 -35.87
N PRO A 167 -38.04 -14.94 -35.61
CA PRO A 167 -37.80 -15.61 -34.33
C PRO A 167 -36.46 -16.35 -34.19
N SER A 168 -36.09 -16.62 -32.94
CA SER A 168 -34.98 -17.49 -32.53
C SER A 168 -35.04 -18.89 -33.16
N PRO A 169 -33.86 -19.45 -33.47
CA PRO A 169 -33.61 -20.86 -33.29
C PRO A 169 -32.44 -21.11 -32.32
N ALA A 170 -32.65 -22.09 -31.47
CA ALA A 170 -31.69 -22.61 -30.53
C ALA A 170 -30.62 -23.51 -31.21
N LEU A 171 -29.55 -23.71 -30.44
CA LEU A 171 -28.63 -24.87 -30.39
C LEU A 171 -27.32 -24.86 -31.19
N ALA A 172 -26.30 -25.28 -30.42
CA ALA A 172 -25.06 -25.98 -30.76
C ALA A 172 -23.89 -25.12 -31.23
N ALA A 173 -22.63 -25.35 -30.86
CA ALA A 173 -21.92 -26.15 -29.86
C ALA A 173 -20.41 -25.87 -30.12
N ILE A 174 -19.49 -26.46 -29.32
CA ILE A 174 -18.09 -26.83 -29.72
C ILE A 174 -17.10 -25.64 -29.72
N LEU A 175 -15.88 -25.64 -29.15
CA LEU A 175 -15.00 -26.64 -28.53
C LEU A 175 -13.79 -25.90 -27.89
N LEU A 176 -13.23 -26.50 -26.82
CA LEU A 176 -11.80 -26.57 -26.42
C LEU A 176 -10.89 -25.32 -26.50
N LEU A 177 -10.24 -25.01 -25.37
CA LEU A 177 -8.85 -25.44 -25.16
C LEU A 177 -8.45 -25.34 -23.68
N ALA A 178 -7.98 -26.47 -23.17
CA ALA A 178 -7.20 -26.57 -21.95
C ALA A 178 -5.82 -25.89 -22.16
N GLY A 179 -5.29 -25.31 -21.09
CA GLY A 179 -3.94 -24.75 -21.05
C GLY A 179 -3.40 -24.68 -19.63
N SER A 180 -2.98 -25.83 -19.10
CA SER A 180 -2.17 -25.96 -17.89
C SER A 180 -0.93 -25.09 -17.94
N SER A 181 -0.51 -24.55 -16.79
CA SER A 181 0.90 -24.59 -16.36
C SER A 181 1.01 -24.37 -14.86
N LEU A 182 1.22 -25.48 -14.13
CA LEU A 182 1.97 -25.46 -12.89
C LEU A 182 3.39 -24.97 -13.19
N VAL A 183 3.89 -24.03 -12.41
CA VAL A 183 5.33 -23.88 -12.21
C VAL A 183 5.62 -23.94 -10.72
N THR A 184 6.12 -25.11 -10.32
CA THR A 184 6.73 -25.40 -9.04
C THR A 184 8.11 -24.74 -8.98
N PHE A 185 8.45 -24.07 -7.89
CA PHE A 185 9.85 -23.96 -7.45
C PHE A 185 9.94 -24.16 -5.94
N ALA A 186 10.44 -25.34 -5.59
CA ALA A 186 10.92 -25.69 -4.27
C ALA A 186 12.39 -25.25 -4.11
N VAL A 187 12.93 -25.53 -2.91
CA VAL A 187 14.36 -25.55 -2.51
C VAL A 187 14.79 -24.20 -1.91
N LEU A 188 15.02 -24.05 -0.59
CA LEU A 188 15.91 -24.83 0.28
C LEU A 188 15.50 -24.81 1.76
N ARG A 189 15.47 -26.00 2.37
CA ARG A 189 15.70 -26.23 3.81
C ARG A 189 17.20 -26.12 4.15
N ARG A 190 17.53 -25.39 5.22
CA ARG A 190 18.71 -25.64 6.10
C ARG A 190 18.22 -25.42 7.55
N ARG A 191 17.98 -26.49 8.32
CA ARG A 191 18.86 -27.05 9.37
C ARG A 191 19.25 -26.08 10.49
N ALA A 192 18.62 -26.25 11.67
CA ALA A 192 19.09 -26.05 13.06
C ALA A 192 17.81 -26.01 13.93
N SER A 193 17.60 -26.75 15.02
CA SER A 193 18.37 -27.70 15.82
C SER A 193 17.39 -28.66 16.51
#